data_AF-A0A2E1A1I8-F1
#
_entry.id   AF-A0A2E1A1I8-F1
#
_cell.length_a   1.000
_cell.length_b   1.000
_cell.length_c   1.000
_cell.angle_alpha   90.00
_cell.angle_beta   90.00
_cell.angle_gamma   90.00
#
_symmetry.space_group_name_H-M   'P 1'
#
loop_
_entity.id
_entity.type
_entity.pdbx_description
1 polymer ?
#
loop_
_entity_poly.entity_id
_entity_poly.type
_entity_poly.pdbx_seq_one_letter_code
_entity_poly.pdbx_strand_id
1 'polypeptide(L)' 'MAKWFNSIELNPRYLLEWKLPESMVSCLLVWNAPESLVGPLDQMIAAHALSENTVLVTNNTREFQRVEGVMLENWAT' A
#
# COMPACT_ATOMS: atom_id res chain seq x y z
N MET A 1 19.07 -5.01 10.90
CA MET A 1 17.85 -5.37 10.16
C MET A 1 16.81 -4.24 10.08
N ALA A 2 17.14 -2.98 10.41
CA ALA A 2 16.20 -1.84 10.31
C ALA A 2 16.86 -0.56 9.72
N LYS A 3 17.93 -0.71 8.95
CA LYS A 3 18.61 0.41 8.24
C LYS A 3 18.46 0.34 6.72
N TRP A 4 17.93 -0.76 6.19
CA TRP A 4 17.90 -1.04 4.76
C TRP A 4 16.70 -0.40 4.05
N PHE A 5 15.55 -0.29 4.73
CA PHE A 5 14.32 0.25 4.15
C PHE A 5 14.29 1.78 4.03
N ASN A 6 14.82 2.52 5.02
CA ASN A 6 14.82 4.00 4.99
C ASN A 6 15.76 4.61 3.93
N SER A 7 16.57 3.78 3.25
CA SER A 7 17.53 4.23 2.24
C SER A 7 17.09 3.88 0.81
N ILE A 8 15.88 3.35 0.63
CA ILE A 8 15.25 3.26 -0.69
C ILE A 8 14.67 4.64 -1.00
N GLU A 9 15.54 5.62 -1.28
CA GLU A 9 15.15 6.61 -2.27
C GLU A 9 14.83 5.79 -3.52
N LEU A 10 13.54 5.70 -3.89
CA LEU A 10 13.10 4.98 -5.07
C LEU A 10 13.78 5.59 -6.30
N ASN A 11 14.98 5.14 -6.61
CA ASN A 11 15.61 5.45 -7.88
C ASN A 11 14.76 4.74 -8.94
N PRO A 12 14.12 5.49 -9.88
CA PRO A 12 13.20 4.91 -10.85
C PRO A 12 13.81 3.80 -11.71
N ARG A 13 15.16 3.71 -11.76
CA ARG A 13 15.88 2.62 -12.40
C ARG A 13 15.67 1.26 -11.75
N TYR A 14 15.51 1.18 -10.42
CA TYR A 14 15.31 -0.10 -9.73
C TYR A 14 13.94 -0.72 -10.01
N LEU A 15 12.93 0.09 -10.34
CA LEU A 15 11.60 -0.40 -10.74
C LEU A 15 11.66 -1.23 -12.04
N LEU A 16 12.59 -0.90 -12.95
CA LEU A 16 12.78 -1.60 -14.22
C LEU A 16 13.71 -2.82 -14.10
N GLU A 17 14.70 -2.77 -13.21
CA GLU A 17 15.66 -3.87 -13.01
C GLU A 17 15.06 -5.05 -12.22
N TRP A 18 14.17 -4.80 -11.27
CA TRP A 18 13.73 -5.83 -10.31
C TRP A 18 12.50 -6.63 -10.77
N LYS A 19 11.98 -6.41 -11.99
CA LYS A 19 10.75 -7.07 -12.52
C LYS A 19 9.69 -7.27 -11.43
N LEU A 20 9.42 -6.21 -10.68
CA LEU A 20 8.47 -6.30 -9.57
C LEU A 20 7.10 -6.72 -10.12
N PRO A 21 6.40 -7.66 -9.46
CA PRO A 21 5.02 -7.95 -9.83
C PRO A 21 4.18 -6.69 -9.68
N GLU A 22 3.19 -6.49 -10.55
CA GLU A 22 2.35 -5.28 -10.56
C GLU A 22 1.70 -5.01 -9.19
N SER A 23 1.39 -6.07 -8.43
CA SER A 23 0.88 -5.97 -7.06
C SER A 23 1.85 -5.26 -6.09
N MET A 24 3.16 -5.41 -6.29
CA MET A 24 4.18 -4.80 -5.44
C MET A 24 4.47 -3.34 -5.83
N VAL A 25 4.22 -2.96 -7.09
CA VAL A 25 4.28 -1.55 -7.54
C VAL A 25 3.22 -0.73 -6.82
N SER A 26 1.99 -1.23 -6.71
CA SER A 26 0.91 -0.55 -5.98
C SER A 26 1.25 -0.36 -4.49
N CYS A 27 1.87 -1.36 -3.84
CA CYS A 27 2.33 -1.26 -2.45
C CYS A 27 3.35 -0.13 -2.24
N LEU A 28 4.29 -0.01 -3.18
CA LEU A 28 5.34 1.01 -3.12
C LEU A 28 4.77 2.42 -3.33
N LEU A 29 3.76 2.57 -4.18
CA LEU A 29 3.07 3.84 -4.37
C LEU A 29 2.32 4.28 -3.10
N VAL A 30 1.64 3.34 -2.43
CA VAL A 30 0.96 3.60 -1.14
C VAL A 30 1.96 4.00 -0.06
N TRP A 31 3.12 3.33 0.00
CA TRP A 31 4.17 3.61 0.99
C TRP A 31 4.84 4.99 0.81
N ASN A 32 5.02 5.44 -0.43
CA ASN A 32 5.74 6.67 -0.74
C ASN A 32 4.83 7.88 -0.99
N ALA A 33 3.53 7.77 -0.71
CA ALA A 33 2.59 8.86 -0.91
C ALA A 33 2.93 10.05 0.04
N PRO A 34 3.27 11.24 -0.50
CA PRO A 34 3.50 12.41 0.32
C PRO A 34 2.17 12.87 0.93
N GLU A 35 2.16 12.99 2.25
CA GLU A 35 0.99 13.33 3.10
C GLU A 35 -0.06 12.21 3.16
N SER A 36 -0.16 11.60 4.34
CA SER A 36 -0.83 10.31 4.50
C SER A 36 -2.34 10.43 4.29
N LEU A 37 -2.84 9.90 3.17
CA LEU A 37 -4.27 9.77 2.88
C LEU A 37 -5.03 9.03 3.99
N VAL A 38 -4.31 8.18 4.75
CA VAL A 38 -4.77 7.29 5.82
C VAL A 38 -3.69 7.21 6.91
N GLY A 39 -4.01 6.76 8.13
CA GLY A 39 -3.01 6.61 9.19
C GLY A 39 -1.82 5.71 8.78
N PRO A 40 -0.64 5.85 9.39
CA PRO A 40 0.56 5.11 8.98
C PRO A 40 0.39 3.58 9.06
N LEU A 41 -0.42 3.10 10.01
CA LEU A 41 -0.76 1.67 10.11
C LEU A 41 -1.75 1.24 9.02
N ASP A 42 -2.72 2.09 8.68
CA ASP A 42 -3.71 1.80 7.65
C ASP A 42 -3.07 1.76 6.27
N GLN A 43 -2.04 2.58 6.03
CA GLN A 43 -1.21 2.50 4.82
C GLN A 43 -0.54 1.13 4.70
N MET A 44 -0.01 0.58 5.80
CA MET A 44 0.59 -0.75 5.80
C MET A 44 -0.44 -1.86 5.54
N ILE A 45 -1.63 -1.74 6.13
CA ILE A 45 -2.74 -2.68 5.94
C ILE A 45 -3.20 -2.66 4.48
N ALA A 46 -3.38 -1.47 3.91
CA ALA A 46 -3.80 -1.29 2.52
C ALA A 46 -2.74 -1.83 1.54
N ALA A 47 -1.45 -1.53 1.80
CA ALA A 47 -0.35 -2.08 1.00
C ALA A 47 -0.34 -3.61 1.05
N HIS A 48 -0.52 -4.23 2.22
CA HIS A 48 -0.58 -5.69 2.33
C HIS A 48 -1.77 -6.29 1.58
N ALA A 49 -2.95 -5.67 1.67
CA ALA A 49 -4.13 -6.12 0.93
C ALA A 49 -3.91 -6.07 -0.60
N LEU A 50 -3.21 -5.03 -1.08
CA LEU A 50 -2.83 -4.87 -2.49
C LEU A 50 -1.78 -5.89 -2.94
N SER A 51 -0.77 -6.20 -2.13
CA SER A 51 0.26 -7.19 -2.50
C SER A 51 -0.34 -8.57 -2.72
N GLU A 52 -1.29 -8.94 -1.85
CA GLU A 52 -1.96 -10.24 -1.88
C GLU A 52 -3.21 -10.25 -2.78
N ASN A 53 -3.60 -9.11 -3.34
CA ASN A 53 -4.82 -8.95 -4.14
C ASN A 53 -6.07 -9.48 -3.41
N THR A 54 -6.23 -9.07 -2.15
CA THR A 54 -7.30 -9.54 -1.25
C THR A 54 -8.32 -8.45 -0.94
N VAL A 55 -9.51 -8.87 -0.51
CA VAL A 55 -10.56 -7.96 -0.05
C VAL A 55 -10.31 -7.56 1.40
N LEU A 56 -10.17 -6.26 1.64
CA LEU A 56 -10.01 -5.68 2.97
C LEU A 56 -11.38 -5.42 3.60
N VAL A 57 -11.73 -6.21 4.62
CA VAL A 57 -12.94 -6.02 5.41
C VAL A 57 -12.65 -5.00 6.52
N THR A 58 -13.34 -3.85 6.51
CA THR A 58 -13.14 -2.80 7.52
C THR A 58 -14.42 -2.01 7.77
N ASN A 59 -14.62 -1.57 9.02
CA ASN A 59 -15.69 -0.61 9.36
C ASN A 59 -15.30 0.84 9.02
N ASN A 60 -14.01 1.11 8.81
CA ASN A 60 -13.50 2.44 8.48
C ASN A 60 -13.34 2.64 6.98
N THR A 61 -14.35 2.28 6.18
CA THR A 61 -14.28 2.29 4.71
C THR A 61 -13.96 3.67 4.15
N ARG A 62 -14.38 4.76 4.81
CA ARG A 62 -14.13 6.15 4.37
C ARG A 62 -12.63 6.46 4.22
N GLU A 63 -11.82 5.91 5.12
CA GLU A 63 -10.39 6.15 5.15
C GLU A 63 -9.66 5.31 4.10
N PHE A 64 -10.02 4.03 3.98
CA PHE A 64 -9.42 3.13 2.98
C PHE A 64 -9.88 3.38 1.53
N GLN A 65 -11.03 4.02 1.32
CA GLN A 65 -11.49 4.44 -0.02
C GLN A 65 -10.54 5.42 -0.72
N ARG A 66 -9.65 6.08 0.03
CA ARG A 66 -8.65 6.99 -0.54
C ARG A 66 -7.47 6.26 -1.16
N VAL A 67 -7.32 4.96 -0.88
CA VAL A 67 -6.27 4.13 -1.46
C VAL A 67 -6.79 3.51 -2.74
N GLU A 68 -6.19 3.89 -3.87
CA GLU A 68 -6.56 3.37 -5.18
C GLU A 68 -6.23 1.87 -5.29
N GLY A 69 -7.17 1.08 -5.81
CA GLY A 69 -6.99 -0.35 -6.08
C GLY A 69 -7.32 -1.31 -4.93
N VAL A 70 -7.60 -0.82 -3.72
CA VAL A 70 -7.99 -1.69 -2.59
C VAL A 70 -9.45 -2.14 -2.75
N MET A 71 -9.69 -3.45 -2.72
CA MET A 71 -11.04 -4.00 -2.66
C MET A 71 -11.56 -3.92 -1.23
N LEU A 72 -12.74 -3.34 -1.01
CA LEU A 72 -13.27 -3.06 0.33
C LEU A 72 -14.63 -3.71 0.56
N GLU A 73 -14.82 -4.26 1.76
CA GLU A 73 -16.11 -4.72 2.28
C GLU A 73 -16.36 -4.17 3.69
N ASN A 74 -17.63 -3.86 4.00
CA ASN A 74 -18.03 -3.50 5.36
C ASN A 74 -19.03 -4.53 5.90
N TRP A 75 -18.66 -5.18 7.00
CA TRP A 75 -19.51 -6.16 7.69
C TRP A 75 -20.09 -5.62 9.00
N ALA A 76 -19.68 -4.41 9.42
CA ALA A 76 -20.31 -3.74 10.55
C ALA A 76 -21.69 -3.27 10.10
N THR A 77 -22.71 -3.94 10.64
CA THR A 77 -24.13 -3.71 10.37
C THR A 77 -24.62 -2.47 11.12
#